data_AF-A0A9E5LTF9-F1
#
_entry.id   AF-A0A9E5LTF9-F1
#
_cell.length_a   1.000
_cell.length_b   1.000
_cell.length_c   1.000
_cell.angle_alpha   90.00
_cell.angle_beta   90.00
_cell.angle_gamma   90.00
#
_symmetry.space_group_name_H-M   'P 1'
#
loop_
_entity.id
_entity.type
_entity.pdbx_description
1 polymer ?
#
loop_
_entity_poly.entity_id
_entity_poly.type
_entity_poly.pdbx_seq_one_letter_code
_entity_poly.pdbx_strand_id
1 'polypeptide(L)'
;MARALNQESRLGELMDPAVDRLYIATVLVAMYVTESLPIWVLILIIARDLVLAFLLVVMKTRGIPPFTVTYLGKAATFNLLYALPLLLLTDTSTGWVRDASFIFGWGFAGWGIALYLWTGVSYAGSGLRQLKGK
;
A
#
# COMPACT_ATOMS: atom_id res chain seq x y z
N MET A 1 -13.31 -20.89 6.96
CA MET A 1 -14.26 -21.66 6.12
C MET A 1 -14.11 -21.40 4.61
N ALA A 2 -13.56 -20.26 4.16
CA ALA A 2 -13.33 -20.00 2.72
C ALA A 2 -12.20 -20.86 2.07
N ARG A 3 -11.15 -21.24 2.82
CA ARG A 3 -10.05 -22.10 2.31
C ARG A 3 -10.43 -23.57 2.08
N ALA A 4 -11.62 -24.00 2.53
CA ALA A 4 -12.05 -25.41 2.47
C ALA A 4 -12.95 -25.72 1.26
N LEU A 5 -13.42 -24.71 0.53
CA LEU A 5 -14.47 -24.88 -0.48
C LEU A 5 -13.99 -24.73 -1.94
N ASN A 6 -12.71 -24.46 -2.18
CA ASN A 6 -12.10 -24.39 -3.52
C ASN A 6 -12.92 -23.56 -4.55
N GLN A 7 -13.68 -22.58 -4.07
CA GLN A 7 -14.49 -21.68 -4.87
C GLN A 7 -13.80 -20.31 -4.93
N GLU A 8 -12.56 -20.30 -5.44
CA GLU A 8 -12.01 -19.07 -5.97
C GLU A 8 -12.62 -18.86 -7.36
N SER A 9 -13.67 -18.05 -7.41
CA SER A 9 -14.24 -17.60 -8.67
C SER A 9 -13.20 -16.77 -9.42
N ARG A 10 -12.97 -17.06 -10.71
CA ARG A 10 -12.13 -16.23 -11.62
C ARG A 10 -12.51 -14.74 -11.60
N LEU A 11 -13.74 -14.42 -11.21
CA LEU A 11 -14.23 -13.07 -11.03
C LEU A 11 -13.67 -12.43 -9.74
N GLY A 12 -13.55 -13.19 -8.64
CA GLY A 12 -12.91 -12.75 -7.40
C GLY A 12 -11.41 -12.50 -7.54
N GLU A 13 -10.71 -13.36 -8.29
CA GLU A 13 -9.27 -13.21 -8.57
C GLU A 13 -8.96 -11.94 -9.40
N LEU A 14 -9.90 -11.48 -10.24
CA LEU A 14 -9.76 -10.24 -11.00
C LEU A 14 -10.26 -9.00 -10.24
N MET A 15 -11.24 -9.19 -9.34
CA MET A 15 -11.78 -8.10 -8.51
C MET A 15 -10.81 -7.69 -7.41
N ASP A 16 -10.08 -8.62 -6.79
CA ASP A 16 -9.11 -8.31 -5.73
C ASP A 16 -8.06 -7.26 -6.17
N PRO A 17 -7.38 -7.41 -7.34
CA PRO A 17 -6.45 -6.40 -7.85
C PRO A 17 -7.13 -5.07 -8.25
N ALA A 18 -8.40 -5.12 -8.67
CA ALA A 18 -9.14 -3.94 -9.08
C ALA A 18 -9.55 -3.09 -7.87
N VAL A 19 -9.98 -3.74 -6.78
CA VAL A 19 -10.31 -3.09 -5.50
C VAL A 19 -9.06 -2.45 -4.90
N ASP A 20 -7.91 -3.12 -4.96
CA ASP A 20 -6.65 -2.55 -4.46
C ASP A 20 -6.23 -1.29 -5.23
N ARG A 21 -6.41 -1.30 -6.57
CA ARG A 21 -6.19 -0.10 -7.41
C ARG A 21 -7.20 1.01 -7.13
N LEU A 22 -8.46 0.66 -6.91
CA LEU A 22 -9.51 1.63 -6.59
C LEU A 22 -9.25 2.26 -5.22
N TYR A 23 -8.79 1.46 -4.25
CA TYR A 23 -8.39 1.92 -2.93
C TYR A 23 -7.24 2.93 -3.05
N ILE A 24 -6.17 2.60 -3.78
CA ILE A 24 -5.05 3.53 -4.03
C ILE A 24 -5.58 4.83 -4.66
N ALA A 25 -6.38 4.74 -5.73
CA ALA A 25 -6.95 5.93 -6.37
C ALA A 25 -7.79 6.77 -5.40
N THR A 26 -8.61 6.13 -4.57
CA THR A 26 -9.45 6.80 -3.57
C THR A 26 -8.60 7.48 -2.50
N VAL A 27 -7.52 6.84 -2.05
CA VAL A 27 -6.54 7.43 -1.13
C VAL A 27 -5.84 8.63 -1.78
N LEU A 28 -5.45 8.54 -3.05
CA LEU A 28 -4.82 9.65 -3.76
C LEU A 28 -5.75 10.87 -3.86
N VAL A 29 -7.03 10.64 -4.20
CA VAL A 29 -8.03 11.71 -4.27
C VAL A 29 -8.33 12.28 -2.89
N ALA A 30 -8.53 11.43 -1.88
CA ALA A 30 -8.78 11.87 -0.51
C ALA A 30 -7.64 12.76 0.00
N MET A 31 -6.39 12.35 -0.21
CA MET A 31 -5.20 13.09 0.24
C MET A 31 -5.00 14.42 -0.51
N TYR A 32 -5.35 14.47 -1.80
CA TYR A 32 -5.35 15.73 -2.55
C TYR A 32 -6.38 16.72 -2.01
N VAL A 33 -7.56 16.23 -1.61
CA VAL A 33 -8.66 17.06 -1.12
C VAL A 33 -8.45 17.52 0.32
N THR A 34 -7.87 16.67 1.18
CA THR A 34 -7.75 16.97 2.61
C THR A 34 -6.44 17.66 3.00
N GLU A 35 -5.48 17.80 2.07
CA GLU A 35 -4.12 18.32 2.32
C GLU A 35 -3.39 17.66 3.51
N SER A 36 -3.92 16.54 4.04
CA SER A 36 -3.46 15.93 5.28
C SER A 36 -2.09 15.27 5.14
N LEU A 37 -1.66 14.94 3.92
CA LEU A 37 -0.31 14.46 3.61
C LEU A 37 0.41 15.41 2.66
N PRO A 38 1.72 15.64 2.87
CA PRO A 38 2.54 16.37 1.92
C PRO A 38 2.56 15.69 0.55
N ILE A 39 2.45 16.48 -0.52
CA ILE A 39 2.41 15.96 -1.90
C ILE A 39 3.65 15.14 -2.29
N TRP A 40 4.79 15.36 -1.64
CA TRP A 40 6.00 14.57 -1.89
C TRP A 40 5.84 13.10 -1.43
N VAL A 41 5.07 12.84 -0.36
CA VAL A 41 4.75 11.47 0.10
C VAL A 41 3.89 10.77 -0.95
N LEU A 42 2.91 11.49 -1.50
CA LEU A 42 2.01 11.00 -2.54
C LEU A 42 2.76 10.54 -3.78
N ILE A 43 3.62 11.41 -4.32
CA ILE A 43 4.45 11.14 -5.50
C ILE A 43 5.32 9.91 -5.26
N LEU A 44 5.89 9.81 -4.07
CA LEU A 44 6.79 8.72 -3.68
C LEU A 44 6.07 7.37 -3.56
N ILE A 45 4.83 7.33 -3.03
CA ILE A 45 3.99 6.12 -3.01
C ILE A 45 3.66 5.68 -4.45
N ILE A 46 3.19 6.61 -5.30
CA ILE A 46 2.86 6.31 -6.70
C ILE A 46 4.08 5.79 -7.44
N ALA A 47 5.22 6.47 -7.32
CA ALA A 47 6.46 6.09 -8.00
C ALA A 47 6.89 4.68 -7.60
N ARG A 48 6.82 4.35 -6.31
CA ARG A 48 7.13 3.01 -5.80
C ARG A 48 6.21 1.95 -6.41
N ASP A 49 4.91 2.20 -6.45
CA ASP A 49 3.94 1.24 -6.99
C ASP A 49 4.08 1.05 -8.49
N LEU A 50 4.34 2.12 -9.25
CA LEU A 50 4.65 2.03 -10.67
C LEU A 50 5.92 1.21 -10.92
N VAL A 51 6.98 1.44 -10.15
CA VAL A 51 8.23 0.68 -10.27
C VAL A 51 8.01 -0.80 -9.99
N LEU A 52 7.30 -1.15 -8.91
CA LEU A 52 7.02 -2.55 -8.59
C LEU A 52 6.08 -3.22 -9.60
N ALA A 53 5.04 -2.51 -10.06
CA ALA A 53 4.14 -3.01 -11.10
C ALA A 53 4.90 -3.26 -12.41
N PHE A 54 5.78 -2.33 -12.80
CA PHE A 54 6.63 -2.50 -13.98
C PHE A 54 7.57 -3.70 -13.83
N LEU A 55 8.25 -3.84 -12.69
CA LEU A 55 9.09 -5.00 -12.39
C LEU A 55 8.32 -6.32 -12.50
N LEU A 56 7.11 -6.38 -11.93
CA LEU A 56 6.25 -7.55 -12.02
C LEU A 56 5.87 -7.89 -13.46
N VAL A 57 5.53 -6.89 -14.28
CA VAL A 57 5.22 -7.09 -15.70
C VAL A 57 6.45 -7.65 -16.43
N VAL A 58 7.63 -7.06 -16.24
CA VAL A 58 8.88 -7.55 -16.85
C VAL A 58 9.20 -8.97 -16.42
N MET A 59 9.08 -9.29 -15.13
CA MET A 59 9.31 -10.64 -14.60
C MET A 59 8.32 -11.65 -15.20
N LYS A 60 7.03 -11.29 -15.29
CA LYS A 60 5.99 -12.12 -15.92
C LYS A 60 6.30 -12.41 -17.38
N THR A 61 6.73 -11.41 -18.15
CA THR A 61 7.13 -11.60 -19.57
C THR A 61 8.34 -12.51 -19.74
N ARG A 62 9.22 -12.61 -18.74
CA ARG A 62 10.42 -13.47 -18.74
C ARG A 62 10.22 -14.83 -18.04
N GLY A 63 8.98 -15.15 -17.64
CA GLY A 63 8.65 -16.36 -16.91
C GLY A 63 9.36 -16.50 -15.56
N ILE A 64 9.68 -15.38 -14.92
CA ILE A 64 10.30 -15.34 -13.58
C ILE A 64 9.16 -15.20 -12.56
N PRO A 65 9.15 -16.02 -11.49
CA PRO A 65 8.13 -15.92 -10.45
C PRO A 65 8.21 -14.55 -9.74
N PRO A 66 7.07 -13.99 -9.29
CA PRO A 66 7.05 -12.69 -8.62
C PRO A 66 7.82 -12.72 -7.29
N PHE A 67 8.26 -11.54 -6.84
CA PHE A 67 8.92 -11.40 -5.54
C PHE A 67 7.95 -11.70 -4.38
N THR A 68 8.44 -12.36 -3.34
CA THR A 68 7.64 -12.74 -2.19
C THR A 68 7.39 -11.55 -1.27
N VAL A 69 6.14 -11.34 -0.90
CA VAL A 69 5.74 -10.26 0.01
C VAL A 69 6.14 -10.64 1.43
N THR A 70 7.00 -9.83 2.05
CA THR A 70 7.41 -9.99 3.44
C THR A 70 6.29 -9.57 4.40
N TYR A 71 6.29 -10.15 5.60
CA TYR A 71 5.40 -9.75 6.70
C TYR A 71 5.47 -8.25 6.99
N LEU A 72 6.63 -7.64 6.79
CA LEU A 72 6.86 -6.21 6.97
C LEU A 72 6.05 -5.37 5.97
N GLY A 73 5.89 -5.85 4.73
CA GLY A 73 5.05 -5.20 3.73
C GLY A 73 3.56 -5.24 4.11
N LYS A 74 3.10 -6.36 4.68
CA LYS A 74 1.72 -6.47 5.17
C LYS A 74 1.48 -5.51 6.33
N ALA A 75 2.43 -5.42 7.27
CA ALA A 75 2.34 -4.49 8.40
C ALA A 75 2.30 -3.02 7.94
N ALA A 76 3.05 -2.66 6.90
CA ALA A 76 3.01 -1.32 6.32
C ALA A 76 1.60 -0.96 5.81
N THR A 77 0.98 -1.87 5.03
CA THR A 77 -0.38 -1.66 4.50
C THR A 77 -1.41 -1.56 5.62
N PHE A 78 -1.31 -2.39 6.67
CA PHE A 78 -2.19 -2.29 7.83
C PHE A 78 -2.06 -0.94 8.55
N ASN A 79 -0.83 -0.44 8.75
CA ASN A 79 -0.62 0.87 9.38
C ASN A 79 -1.26 2.00 8.56
N LEU A 80 -1.09 1.99 7.25
CA LEU A 80 -1.72 2.99 6.35
C LEU A 80 -3.25 2.89 6.37
N LEU A 81 -3.80 1.67 6.43
CA LEU A 81 -5.25 1.43 6.50
C LEU A 81 -5.88 2.04 7.76
N TYR A 82 -5.20 1.99 8.91
CA TYR A 82 -5.68 2.61 10.15
C TYR A 82 -5.37 4.12 10.22
N ALA A 83 -4.24 4.55 9.66
CA ALA A 83 -3.84 5.95 9.69
C ALA A 83 -4.84 6.87 8.99
N LEU A 84 -5.35 6.46 7.81
CA LEU A 84 -6.20 7.32 6.99
C LEU A 84 -7.55 7.66 7.63
N PRO A 85 -8.34 6.70 8.16
CA PRO A 85 -9.57 7.01 8.89
C PRO A 85 -9.33 7.85 10.14
N LEU A 86 -8.22 7.62 10.86
CA LEU A 86 -7.88 8.39 12.07
C LEU A 86 -7.54 9.84 11.73
N LEU A 87 -6.80 10.08 10.64
CA LEU A 87 -6.50 11.44 10.17
C LEU A 87 -7.77 12.16 9.72
N LEU A 88 -8.66 11.49 8.96
CA LEU A 88 -9.97 12.06 8.59
C LEU A 88 -10.86 12.38 9.80
N LEU A 89 -10.83 11.50 10.82
CA LEU A 89 -11.58 11.70 12.05
C LEU A 89 -11.04 12.90 12.83
N THR A 90 -9.75 13.20 12.72
CA THR A 90 -9.14 14.38 13.33
C THR A 90 -9.74 15.67 12.76
N ASP A 91 -9.96 15.74 11.44
CA ASP A 91 -10.51 16.94 10.81
C ASP A 91 -12.00 17.15 11.12
N THR A 92 -12.71 16.06 11.46
CA THR A 92 -14.17 16.08 11.68
C THR A 92 -14.57 16.13 13.16
N SER A 93 -13.65 15.85 14.10
CA SER A 93 -13.94 15.74 15.53
C SER A 93 -13.36 16.89 16.36
N THR A 94 -13.91 17.09 17.56
CA THR A 94 -13.48 18.16 18.49
C THR A 94 -13.17 17.60 19.89
N GLY A 95 -12.27 18.26 20.61
CA GLY A 95 -11.89 17.87 21.98
C GLY A 95 -10.94 16.68 22.03
N TRP A 96 -11.01 15.87 23.09
CA TRP A 96 -10.07 14.76 23.34
C TRP A 96 -10.04 13.69 22.24
N VAL A 97 -11.16 13.48 21.53
CA VAL A 97 -11.24 12.54 20.40
C VAL A 97 -10.36 12.99 19.24
N ARG A 98 -10.31 14.31 18.98
CA ARG A 98 -9.45 14.91 17.95
C ARG A 98 -7.99 14.68 18.28
N ASP A 99 -7.58 14.98 19.50
CA ASP A 99 -6.17 14.93 19.90
C ASP A 99 -5.66 13.48 19.92
N ALA A 100 -6.48 12.52 20.37
CA ALA A 100 -6.17 11.10 20.27
C ALA A 100 -6.04 10.64 18.81
N SER A 101 -7.01 11.01 17.95
CA SER A 101 -7.00 10.64 16.53
C SER A 101 -5.81 11.22 15.79
N PHE A 102 -5.38 12.44 16.14
CA PHE A 102 -4.20 13.09 15.58
C PHE A 102 -2.91 12.31 15.93
N ILE A 103 -2.72 11.99 17.20
CA ILE A 103 -1.51 11.29 17.69
C ILE A 103 -1.40 9.90 17.06
N PHE A 104 -2.48 9.11 17.13
CA PHE A 104 -2.48 7.76 16.56
C PHE A 104 -2.43 7.80 15.03
N GLY A 105 -3.18 8.70 14.39
CA GLY A 105 -3.20 8.88 12.95
C GLY A 105 -1.82 9.18 12.38
N TRP A 106 -1.11 10.18 12.93
CA TRP A 106 0.25 10.50 12.51
C TRP A 106 1.28 9.45 12.91
N GLY A 107 1.12 8.80 14.06
CA GLY A 107 1.99 7.69 14.48
C GLY A 107 1.92 6.50 13.51
N PHE A 108 0.71 6.10 13.14
CA PHE A 108 0.49 5.04 12.15
C PHE A 108 0.88 5.48 10.74
N ALA A 109 0.61 6.73 10.35
CA ALA A 109 1.01 7.26 9.05
C ALA A 109 2.53 7.26 8.89
N GLY A 110 3.27 7.81 9.87
CA GLY A 110 4.72 7.90 9.84
C GLY A 110 5.38 6.52 9.74
N TRP A 111 5.00 5.59 10.62
CA TRP A 111 5.51 4.22 10.57
C TRP A 111 5.06 3.45 9.32
N GLY A 112 3.81 3.64 8.89
CA GLY A 112 3.28 3.04 7.68
C GLY A 112 4.08 3.46 6.44
N ILE A 113 4.30 4.77 6.25
CA ILE A 113 5.08 5.31 5.14
C ILE A 113 6.52 4.80 5.16
N ALA A 114 7.18 4.81 6.33
CA ALA A 114 8.56 4.36 6.46
C ALA A 114 8.72 2.88 6.06
N LEU A 115 7.85 1.99 6.57
CA LEU A 115 7.87 0.57 6.25
C LEU A 115 7.47 0.32 4.79
N TYR A 116 6.55 1.11 4.26
CA TYR A 116 6.10 1.02 2.88
C TYR A 116 7.24 1.34 1.89
N LEU A 117 7.99 2.40 2.17
CA LEU A 117 9.19 2.76 1.45
C LEU A 117 10.28 1.69 1.52
N TRP A 118 10.59 1.24 2.73
CA TRP A 118 11.62 0.23 2.98
C TRP A 118 11.34 -1.06 2.20
N THR A 119 10.11 -1.53 2.27
CA THR A 119 9.69 -2.75 1.56
C THR A 119 9.67 -2.55 0.05
N GLY A 120 9.31 -1.35 -0.44
CA GLY A 120 9.42 -1.00 -1.86
C GLY A 120 10.84 -1.14 -2.40
N VAL A 121 11.83 -0.56 -1.69
CA VAL A 121 13.25 -0.65 -2.08
C VAL A 121 13.74 -2.10 -2.00
N SER A 122 13.39 -2.83 -0.95
CA SER A 122 13.77 -4.23 -0.76
C SER A 122 13.23 -5.14 -1.88
N TYR A 123 11.98 -4.95 -2.29
CA TYR A 123 11.36 -5.73 -3.37
C TYR A 123 11.93 -5.38 -4.74
N ALA A 124 12.11 -4.08 -5.03
CA ALA A 124 12.73 -3.64 -6.27
C ALA A 124 14.14 -4.22 -6.42
N GLY A 125 14.96 -4.16 -5.35
CA GLY A 125 16.29 -4.76 -5.33
C GLY A 125 16.28 -6.27 -5.52
N SER A 126 15.34 -6.97 -4.88
CA SER A 126 15.18 -8.43 -5.03
C SER A 126 14.76 -8.84 -6.43
N GLY A 127 13.81 -8.13 -7.05
CA GLY A 127 13.37 -8.38 -8.43
C GLY A 127 14.46 -8.08 -9.46
N LEU A 128 15.21 -7.00 -9.28
CA LEU A 128 16.35 -6.66 -10.16
C LEU A 128 17.46 -7.71 -10.10
N ARG A 129 17.76 -8.27 -8.91
CA ARG A 129 18.74 -9.37 -8.78
C ARG A 129 18.27 -10.64 -9.50
N GLN A 130 17.00 -11.00 -9.36
CA GLN A 130 16.43 -12.15 -10.07
C GLN A 130 16.44 -11.96 -11.59
N LEU A 131 16.25 -10.74 -12.08
CA LEU A 131 16.33 -10.40 -13.49
C LEU A 131 17.75 -10.44 -14.06
N LYS A 132 18.79 -10.18 -13.24
CA LYS A 132 20.21 -10.24 -13.65
C LYS A 132 20.84 -11.63 -13.52
N GLY A 133 20.28 -12.50 -12.67
CA GLY A 133 20.78 -13.86 -12.44
C GLY A 133 20.34 -14.90 -13.48
N LYS A 134 19.69 -14.47 -14.57
CA LYS A 134 19.19 -15.29 -15.68
C LYS A 134 19.72 -14.70 -16.98
#